data_AF-A0A9P6K9A5-F1
#
_entry.id   AF-A0A9P6K9A5-F1
#
_cell.length_a   1.000
_cell.length_b   1.000
_cell.length_c   1.000
_cell.angle_alpha   90.00
_cell.angle_beta   90.00
_cell.angle_gamma   90.00
#
_symmetry.space_group_name_H-M   'P 1'
#
loop_
_entity.id
_entity.type
_entity.pdbx_description
1 polymer ?
#
loop_
_entity_poly.entity_id
_entity_poly.type
_entity_poly.pdbx_seq_one_letter_code
_entity_poly.pdbx_strand_id
1 'polypeptide(L)'
;HHNIPIYNFPYDPEEDDEETVEENSELRSLLPFALIGCEEEITVNGRKIRGRQYPWGIVEVDNVQHCDFAKLRIALLSSHLQDLKEITHDYLYENYRTEKLSRNAENVSE
;
A
#
# COMPACT_ATOMS: atom_id res chain seq x y z
N HIS A 1 14.21 -0.08 -17.89
CA HIS A 1 13.40 -0.52 -16.74
C HIS A 1 14.34 -1.10 -15.70
N HIS A 2 14.28 -0.64 -14.44
CA HIS A 2 15.31 -0.90 -13.42
C HIS A 2 15.08 -2.15 -12.56
N ASN A 3 14.09 -3.00 -12.90
CA ASN A 3 13.74 -4.23 -12.19
C ASN A 3 13.62 -4.05 -10.66
N ILE A 4 12.97 -2.97 -10.23
CA ILE A 4 12.76 -2.65 -8.82
C ILE A 4 11.54 -3.45 -8.35
N PRO A 5 11.69 -4.37 -7.37
CA PRO A 5 10.56 -5.12 -6.86
C PRO A 5 9.63 -4.20 -6.07
N ILE A 6 8.34 -4.29 -6.34
CA ILE A 6 7.27 -3.61 -5.61
C ILE A 6 6.23 -4.63 -5.18
N TYR A 7 5.52 -4.36 -4.09
CA TYR A 7 4.30 -5.09 -3.80
C TYR A 7 3.26 -4.77 -4.89
N ASN A 8 2.79 -5.81 -5.58
CA ASN A 8 1.99 -5.67 -6.80
C ASN A 8 0.64 -6.39 -6.65
N PHE A 9 0.05 -6.40 -5.45
CA PHE A 9 -1.32 -6.90 -5.20
C PHE A 9 -1.59 -8.25 -5.90
N PRO A 10 -0.94 -9.35 -5.47
CA PRO A 10 -1.04 -10.65 -6.13
C PRO A 10 -2.49 -11.17 -6.13
N TYR A 11 -2.90 -11.82 -7.23
CA TYR A 11 -4.18 -12.51 -7.35
C TYR A 11 -4.07 -13.59 -8.44
N ASP A 12 -4.89 -14.63 -8.33
CA ASP A 12 -5.03 -15.73 -9.28
C ASP A 12 -6.45 -15.73 -9.89
N PRO A 13 -6.61 -15.44 -11.19
CA PRO A 13 -7.92 -15.44 -11.86
C PRO A 13 -8.66 -16.78 -11.86
N GLU A 14 -7.97 -17.89 -11.61
CA GLU A 14 -8.54 -19.24 -11.63
C GLU A 14 -8.89 -19.75 -10.22
N GLU A 15 -8.17 -19.30 -9.19
CA GLU A 15 -8.36 -19.74 -7.80
C GLU A 15 -9.12 -18.73 -6.92
N ASP A 16 -8.93 -17.43 -7.14
CA ASP A 16 -9.56 -16.39 -6.34
C ASP A 16 -10.99 -16.11 -6.78
N ASP A 17 -11.81 -15.63 -5.84
CA ASP A 17 -13.16 -15.17 -6.15
C ASP A 17 -13.15 -13.85 -6.95
N GLU A 18 -14.25 -13.58 -7.65
CA GLU A 18 -14.38 -12.43 -8.56
C GLU A 18 -14.17 -11.07 -7.86
N GLU A 19 -14.57 -10.95 -6.58
CA GLU A 19 -14.40 -9.73 -5.79
C GLU A 19 -12.92 -9.47 -5.51
N THR A 20 -12.19 -10.50 -5.08
CA THR A 20 -10.74 -10.44 -4.84
C THR A 20 -9.96 -10.09 -6.12
N VAL A 21 -10.33 -10.69 -7.25
CA VAL A 21 -9.71 -10.42 -8.56
C VAL A 21 -9.93 -8.96 -8.99
N GLU A 22 -11.17 -8.46 -8.85
CA GLU A 22 -11.51 -7.09 -9.22
C GLU A 22 -10.79 -6.06 -8.33
N GLU A 23 -10.79 -6.25 -7.00
CA GLU A 23 -10.10 -5.35 -6.06
C GLU A 23 -8.60 -5.26 -6.37
N ASN A 24 -7.93 -6.41 -6.51
CA ASN A 24 -6.49 -6.43 -6.76
C ASN A 24 -6.13 -5.86 -8.13
N SER A 25 -6.92 -6.15 -9.16
CA SER A 25 -6.75 -5.57 -10.49
C SER A 25 -6.87 -4.03 -10.47
N GLU A 26 -7.87 -3.51 -9.75
CA GLU A 26 -8.04 -2.07 -9.57
C GLU A 26 -6.83 -1.46 -8.85
N LEU A 27 -6.39 -2.03 -7.73
CA LEU A 27 -5.24 -1.54 -6.95
C LEU A 27 -3.94 -1.55 -7.76
N ARG A 28 -3.70 -2.56 -8.61
CA ARG A 28 -2.56 -2.57 -9.53
C ARG A 28 -2.61 -1.42 -10.53
N SER A 29 -3.79 -1.12 -11.06
CA SER A 29 -3.97 -0.03 -12.04
C SER A 29 -3.66 1.35 -11.46
N LEU A 30 -3.76 1.49 -10.13
CA LEU A 30 -3.46 2.72 -9.39
C LEU A 30 -1.98 2.88 -9.03
N LEU A 31 -1.11 1.93 -9.35
CA LEU A 31 0.32 2.06 -9.06
C LEU A 31 1.03 2.95 -10.09
N PRO A 32 1.84 3.95 -9.65
CA PRO A 32 2.02 4.41 -8.28
C PRO A 32 0.87 5.33 -7.82
N PHE A 33 0.40 5.16 -6.57
CA PHE A 33 -0.70 5.94 -6.01
C PHE A 33 -0.39 7.45 -6.02
N ALA A 34 -1.33 8.26 -6.52
CA ALA A 34 -1.29 9.71 -6.46
C ALA A 34 -1.93 10.20 -5.16
N LEU A 35 -1.10 10.58 -4.18
CA LEU A 35 -1.57 10.91 -2.83
C LEU A 35 -1.52 12.40 -2.53
N ILE A 36 -2.48 12.85 -1.72
CA ILE A 36 -2.48 14.19 -1.13
C ILE A 36 -2.63 14.04 0.39
N GLY A 37 -1.63 14.48 1.14
CA GLY A 37 -1.69 14.51 2.60
C GLY A 37 -2.32 15.80 3.11
N CYS A 38 -3.15 15.69 4.16
CA CYS A 38 -3.64 16.82 4.95
C CYS A 38 -3.96 16.38 6.38
N GLU A 39 -3.61 17.21 7.36
CA GLU A 39 -4.03 17.05 8.77
C GLU A 39 -5.16 18.03 9.15
N GLU A 40 -5.40 19.05 8.32
CA GLU A 40 -6.37 20.10 8.59
C GLU A 40 -7.79 19.67 8.17
N GLU A 41 -8.76 20.00 9.02
CA GLU A 41 -10.19 19.92 8.70
C GLU A 41 -10.74 21.31 8.37
N ILE A 42 -11.44 21.41 7.24
CA ILE A 42 -12.14 22.61 6.80
C ILE A 42 -13.63 22.35 6.66
N THR A 43 -14.44 23.39 6.85
CA THR A 43 -15.90 23.28 6.69
C THR A 43 -16.31 23.70 5.29
N VAL A 44 -16.85 22.77 4.50
CA VAL A 44 -17.37 23.01 3.15
C VAL A 44 -18.84 22.56 3.12
N ASN A 45 -19.75 23.45 2.72
CA ASN A 45 -21.18 23.17 2.66
C ASN A 45 -21.77 22.59 3.98
N GLY A 46 -21.26 23.06 5.13
CA GLY A 46 -21.69 22.59 6.45
C GLY A 46 -21.13 21.23 6.87
N ARG A 47 -20.28 20.59 6.07
CA ARG A 47 -19.57 19.35 6.40
C ARG A 47 -18.11 19.62 6.70
N LYS A 48 -17.58 18.97 7.74
CA LYS A 48 -16.15 18.95 7.99
C LYS A 48 -15.51 17.91 7.07
N ILE A 49 -14.51 18.34 6.32
CA ILE A 49 -13.74 17.50 5.41
C ILE A 49 -12.25 17.72 5.66
N ARG A 50 -11.45 16.67 5.45
CA ARG A 50 -9.99 16.80 5.41
C ARG A 50 -9.60 17.25 4.01
N GLY A 51 -9.01 18.43 3.91
CA GLY A 51 -8.74 19.02 2.60
C GLY A 51 -7.78 20.19 2.65
N ARG A 52 -7.14 20.45 1.51
CA ARG A 52 -6.23 21.58 1.32
C ARG A 52 -6.96 22.70 0.59
N GLN A 53 -6.98 23.88 1.19
CA GLN A 53 -7.60 25.06 0.59
C GLN A 53 -6.56 25.88 -0.17
N TYR A 54 -6.88 26.22 -1.42
CA TYR A 54 -6.11 27.10 -2.28
C TYR A 54 -6.97 28.27 -2.76
N PRO A 55 -6.36 29.37 -3.26
CA PRO A 55 -7.13 30.47 -3.85
C PRO A 55 -8.03 30.06 -5.02
N TRP A 56 -7.70 28.97 -5.73
CA TRP A 56 -8.43 28.46 -6.89
C TRP A 56 -9.35 27.27 -6.59
N GLY A 57 -9.42 26.80 -5.35
CA GLY A 57 -10.30 25.68 -5.02
C GLY A 57 -9.85 24.89 -3.80
N ILE A 58 -10.57 23.81 -3.53
CA ILE A 58 -10.36 22.94 -2.38
C ILE A 58 -10.10 21.54 -2.89
N VAL A 59 -9.06 20.91 -2.38
CA VAL A 59 -8.75 19.52 -2.67
C VAL A 59 -9.06 18.67 -1.44
N GLU A 60 -10.13 17.89 -1.53
CA GLU A 60 -10.56 16.95 -0.50
C GLU A 60 -9.72 15.66 -0.56
N VAL A 61 -9.11 15.27 0.56
CA VAL A 61 -8.20 14.12 0.63
C VAL A 61 -8.95 12.79 0.58
N ASP A 62 -10.13 12.71 1.16
CA ASP A 62 -10.95 11.48 1.16
C ASP A 62 -11.76 11.29 -0.13
N ASN A 63 -11.66 12.20 -1.09
CA ASN A 63 -12.39 12.14 -2.36
C ASN A 63 -11.56 11.42 -3.44
N VAL A 64 -12.06 10.29 -3.92
CA VAL A 64 -11.42 9.44 -4.94
C VAL A 64 -11.24 10.14 -6.29
N GLN A 65 -11.96 11.22 -6.57
CA GLN A 65 -11.77 12.02 -7.78
C GLN A 65 -10.57 12.98 -7.66
N HIS A 66 -10.03 13.17 -6.46
CA HIS A 66 -8.91 14.08 -6.21
C HIS A 66 -7.58 13.36 -5.98
N CYS A 67 -7.60 12.23 -5.28
CA CYS A 67 -6.39 11.43 -5.00
C CYS A 67 -6.74 10.00 -4.57
N ASP A 68 -5.75 9.13 -4.57
CA ASP A 68 -5.92 7.69 -4.29
C ASP A 68 -5.83 7.36 -2.79
N PHE A 69 -5.81 8.37 -1.92
CA PHE A 69 -5.62 8.18 -0.48
C PHE A 69 -6.64 7.21 0.13
N ALA A 70 -7.91 7.33 -0.25
CA ALA A 70 -8.97 6.45 0.26
C ALA A 70 -8.72 4.98 -0.09
N LYS A 71 -8.30 4.69 -1.33
CA LYS A 71 -7.98 3.34 -1.81
C LYS A 71 -6.74 2.79 -1.11
N LEU A 72 -5.66 3.59 -1.03
CA LEU A 72 -4.44 3.19 -0.32
C LEU A 72 -4.71 2.88 1.15
N ARG A 73 -5.53 3.70 1.84
CA ARG A 73 -5.89 3.48 3.24
C ARG A 73 -6.58 2.13 3.44
N ILE A 74 -7.53 1.79 2.57
CA ILE A 74 -8.26 0.51 2.64
C ILE A 74 -7.30 -0.64 2.41
N ALA A 75 -6.46 -0.57 1.37
CA ALA A 75 -5.47 -1.59 1.08
C ALA A 75 -4.52 -1.83 2.27
N LEU A 76 -3.95 -0.77 2.85
CA LEU A 76 -2.97 -0.88 3.94
C LEU A 76 -3.56 -1.26 5.30
N LEU A 77 -4.77 -0.82 5.62
CA LEU A 77 -5.32 -0.95 6.98
C LEU A 77 -6.46 -1.96 7.10
N SER A 78 -7.03 -2.40 5.98
CA SER A 78 -8.18 -3.29 5.95
C SER A 78 -7.87 -4.58 5.19
N SER A 79 -7.71 -4.54 3.87
CA SER A 79 -7.64 -5.76 3.06
C SER A 79 -6.28 -6.45 3.08
N HIS A 80 -5.17 -5.74 2.88
CA HIS A 80 -3.86 -6.37 2.59
C HIS A 80 -2.85 -6.30 3.75
N LEU A 81 -3.27 -5.84 4.93
CA LEU A 81 -2.38 -5.71 6.08
C LEU A 81 -1.76 -7.07 6.50
N GLN A 82 -2.54 -8.14 6.40
CA GLN A 82 -2.11 -9.47 6.78
C GLN A 82 -1.07 -10.01 5.79
N ASP A 83 -1.36 -9.95 4.49
CA ASP A 83 -0.43 -10.37 3.43
C ASP A 83 0.89 -9.62 3.49
N LEU A 84 0.85 -8.31 3.75
CA LEU A 84 2.06 -7.50 3.92
C LEU A 84 2.91 -7.99 5.09
N LYS A 85 2.29 -8.44 6.19
CA LYS A 85 3.00 -9.03 7.32
C LYS A 85 3.58 -10.39 6.97
N GLU A 86 2.83 -11.23 6.26
CA GLU A 86 3.27 -12.57 5.85
C GLU A 86 4.47 -12.49 4.91
N ILE A 87 4.43 -11.64 3.88
CA ILE A 87 5.59 -11.40 3.01
C ILE A 87 6.79 -10.88 3.80
N THR A 88 6.55 -9.99 4.76
CA THR A 88 7.62 -9.49 5.62
C THR A 88 8.23 -10.59 6.48
N HIS A 89 7.42 -11.50 7.02
CA HIS A 89 7.87 -12.57 7.88
C HIS A 89 8.54 -13.71 7.09
N ASP A 90 7.82 -14.27 6.13
CA ASP A 90 8.18 -15.52 5.45
C ASP A 90 9.23 -15.32 4.37
N TYR A 91 9.32 -14.10 3.81
CA TYR A 91 10.30 -13.80 2.76
C TYR A 91 11.37 -12.83 3.26
N LEU A 92 11.01 -11.59 3.62
CA LEU A 92 12.02 -10.57 3.93
C LEU A 92 12.84 -10.93 5.18
N TYR A 93 12.16 -11.35 6.25
CA TYR A 93 12.81 -11.71 7.50
C TYR A 93 13.55 -13.06 7.40
N GLU A 94 12.96 -14.10 6.81
CA GLU A 94 13.63 -15.40 6.68
C GLU A 94 14.86 -15.35 5.76
N ASN A 95 14.85 -14.55 4.69
CA ASN A 95 16.05 -14.29 3.88
C ASN A 95 17.15 -13.66 4.73
N TYR A 96 16.83 -12.60 5.47
CA TYR A 96 17.78 -11.94 6.38
C TYR A 96 18.30 -12.90 7.46
N ARG A 97 17.42 -13.70 8.06
CA ARG A 97 17.76 -14.69 9.08
C ARG A 97 18.75 -15.72 8.54
N THR A 98 18.48 -16.24 7.33
CA THR A 98 19.36 -17.21 6.66
C THR A 98 20.75 -16.63 6.41
N GLU A 99 20.83 -15.43 5.86
CA GLU A 99 22.10 -14.71 5.63
C GLU A 99 22.89 -14.45 6.92
N LYS A 100 22.20 -14.11 8.02
CA LYS A 100 22.87 -13.88 9.31
C LYS A 100 23.38 -15.16 9.95
N LEU A 101 22.60 -16.24 9.89
CA LEU A 101 23.00 -17.51 10.47
C LEU A 101 24.13 -18.16 9.66
N SER A 102 24.11 -18.07 8.33
CA SER A 102 25.20 -18.57 7.48
C SER A 102 26.52 -17.83 7.75
N ARG A 103 26.49 -16.50 7.80
CA ARG A 103 27.67 -15.68 8.11
C ARG A 103 28.23 -15.96 9.51
N ASN A 104 27.36 -16.20 10.50
CA ASN A 104 27.79 -16.56 11.84
C ASN A 104 28.40 -17.98 11.89
N ALA A 105 27.90 -18.92 11.08
CA ALA A 105 28.49 -20.24 10.97
C ALA A 105 29.91 -20.18 10.38
N GLU A 106 30.14 -19.33 9.37
CA GLU A 106 31.47 -19.11 8.77
C GLU A 106 32.46 -18.50 9.78
N ASN A 107 32.03 -17.51 10.57
CA ASN A 107 32.89 -16.87 11.58
C ASN A 107 33.24 -17.77 12.78
N VAL A 108 32.51 -18.86 13.01
CA VAL A 108 32.80 -19.84 14.09
C VAL A 108 33.74 -20.94 13.58
N SER A 109 33.88 -21.08 12.26
CA SER A 109 34.78 -22.04 11.62
C SER A 109 36.19 -21.51 11.30
N GLU A 110 36.46 -20.22 11.56
CA GLU A 110 37.81 -19.61 11.60
C GLU A 110 38.35 -19.53 13.03
#